data_AF-A0A136L2G9-F1
#
_entry.id   AF-A0A136L2G9-F1
#
_cell.length_a   1.000
_cell.length_b   1.000
_cell.length_c   1.000
_cell.angle_alpha   90.00
_cell.angle_beta   90.00
_cell.angle_gamma   90.00
#
_symmetry.space_group_name_H-M   'P 1'
#
loop_
_entity.id
_entity.type
_entity.pdbx_description
1 polymer ?
#
loop_
_entity_poly.entity_id
_entity_poly.type
_entity_poly.pdbx_seq_one_letter_code
_entity_poly.pdbx_strand_id
1 'polypeptide(L)'
;MKIKTKPFERIAQIFQISNESAKYLLNHVQKSFKYEKPNHALILEFIESQTYEFIPTPYDIASAMKENKVWDYELSSPPPKVEDEEDLYF
;
A
#
# COMPACT_ATOMS: atom_id res chain seq x y z
N MET A 1 17.12 -24.95 -1.25
CA MET A 1 15.75 -24.48 -1.56
C MET A 1 15.73 -22.96 -1.45
N LYS A 2 15.47 -22.21 -2.53
CA LYS A 2 15.16 -20.77 -2.38
C LYS A 2 13.75 -20.70 -1.79
N ILE A 3 13.64 -20.36 -0.51
CA ILE A 3 12.34 -20.05 0.10
C ILE A 3 11.83 -18.81 -0.64
N LYS A 4 10.79 -18.99 -1.47
CA LYS A 4 10.19 -17.88 -2.21
C LYS A 4 9.26 -17.16 -1.23
N THR A 5 9.81 -16.19 -0.50
CA THR A 5 9.05 -15.32 0.42
C THR A 5 7.86 -14.72 -0.33
N LYS A 6 6.67 -14.82 0.24
CA LYS A 6 5.46 -14.26 -0.36
C LYS A 6 5.51 -12.72 -0.26
N PRO A 7 4.88 -11.98 -1.19
CA PRO A 7 4.94 -10.52 -1.18
C PRO A 7 4.54 -9.88 0.16
N PHE A 8 3.47 -10.38 0.79
CA PHE A 8 3.04 -9.86 2.09
C PHE A 8 4.01 -10.20 3.23
N GLU A 9 4.71 -11.34 3.19
CA GLU A 9 5.72 -11.69 4.21
C GLU A 9 6.91 -10.75 4.13
N ARG A 10 7.28 -10.33 2.90
CA ARG A 10 8.35 -9.36 2.70
C ARG A 10 7.94 -7.95 3.15
N ILE A 11 6.72 -7.53 2.82
CA ILE A 11 6.14 -6.26 3.30
C ILE A 11 6.09 -6.23 4.84
N ALA A 12 5.69 -7.33 5.48
CA ALA A 12 5.68 -7.46 6.93
C ALA A 12 7.06 -7.22 7.55
N GLN A 13 8.13 -7.73 6.92
CA GLN A 13 9.50 -7.49 7.35
C GLN A 13 9.94 -6.03 7.15
N ILE A 14 9.60 -5.42 6.00
CA ILE A 14 9.99 -4.04 5.67
C ILE A 14 9.40 -3.06 6.68
N PHE A 15 8.10 -3.20 6.97
CA PHE A 15 7.38 -2.29 7.86
C PHE A 15 7.33 -2.75 9.31
N GLN A 16 7.93 -3.90 9.65
CA GLN A 16 7.89 -4.51 10.98
C GLN A 16 6.47 -4.68 11.53
N ILE A 17 5.55 -5.13 10.67
CA ILE A 17 4.14 -5.39 11.01
C ILE A 17 3.80 -6.87 10.92
N SER A 18 2.60 -7.23 11.38
CA SER A 18 2.11 -8.60 11.23
C SER A 18 1.89 -8.98 9.76
N ASN A 19 1.99 -10.28 9.44
CA ASN A 19 1.65 -10.80 8.11
C ASN A 19 0.21 -10.46 7.69
N GLU A 20 -0.73 -10.43 8.64
CA GLU A 20 -2.13 -10.06 8.36
C GLU A 20 -2.26 -8.58 8.01
N SER A 21 -1.57 -7.68 8.73
CA SER A 21 -1.51 -6.26 8.41
C SER A 21 -0.87 -6.01 7.03
N ALA A 22 0.21 -6.72 6.71
CA ALA A 22 0.85 -6.62 5.39
C ALA A 22 -0.04 -7.15 4.26
N LYS A 23 -0.77 -8.24 4.50
CA LYS A 23 -1.75 -8.78 3.55
C LYS A 23 -2.93 -7.82 3.36
N TYR A 24 -3.39 -7.18 4.45
CA TYR A 24 -4.40 -6.11 4.37
C TYR A 24 -3.90 -4.96 3.51
N LEU A 25 -2.71 -4.43 3.78
CA LEU A 25 -2.09 -3.34 3.02
C LEU A 25 -2.07 -3.68 1.52
N LEU A 26 -1.44 -4.81 1.18
CA LEU A 26 -1.25 -5.26 -0.21
C LEU A 26 -2.58 -5.41 -0.98
N ASN A 27 -3.59 -6.01 -0.34
CA ASN A 27 -4.92 -6.15 -0.95
C ASN A 27 -5.63 -4.81 -1.12
N HIS A 28 -5.43 -3.86 -0.20
CA HIS A 28 -6.06 -2.55 -0.31
C HIS A 28 -5.38 -1.65 -1.33
N VAL A 29 -4.06 -1.78 -1.55
CA VAL A 29 -3.37 -1.11 -2.67
C VAL A 29 -4.01 -1.52 -3.99
N GLN A 30 -4.28 -2.81 -4.20
CA GLN A 30 -4.98 -3.26 -5.41
C GLN A 30 -6.40 -2.69 -5.53
N LYS A 31 -7.13 -2.57 -4.41
CA LYS A 31 -8.49 -2.01 -4.40
C LYS A 31 -8.53 -0.50 -4.59
N SER A 32 -7.43 0.20 -4.36
CA SER A 32 -7.30 1.61 -4.68
C SER A 32 -7.38 1.89 -6.18
N PHE A 33 -7.15 0.90 -7.05
CA PHE A 33 -7.35 1.03 -8.50
C PHE A 33 -8.75 0.59 -8.93
N LYS A 34 -9.38 1.37 -9.82
CA LYS A 34 -10.79 1.25 -10.16
C LYS A 34 -11.11 0.07 -11.07
N TYR A 35 -10.30 -0.15 -12.10
CA TYR A 35 -10.54 -1.15 -13.14
C TYR A 35 -9.41 -2.18 -13.18
N GLU A 36 -8.19 -1.72 -13.45
CA GLU A 36 -7.02 -2.58 -13.62
C GLU A 36 -6.17 -2.60 -12.36
N LYS A 37 -5.92 -3.81 -11.83
CA LYS A 37 -5.24 -3.98 -10.54
C LYS A 37 -3.81 -4.46 -10.76
N PRO A 38 -2.81 -3.81 -10.13
CA PRO A 38 -1.44 -4.29 -10.20
C PRO A 38 -1.33 -5.63 -9.49
N ASN A 39 -0.43 -6.49 -9.95
CA ASN A 39 -0.15 -7.75 -9.26
C ASN A 39 0.66 -7.48 -7.96
N HIS A 40 0.62 -8.42 -7.02
CA HIS A 40 1.29 -8.28 -5.73
C HIS A 40 2.82 -8.16 -5.82
N ALA A 41 3.44 -8.78 -6.84
CA ALA A 41 4.88 -8.72 -7.02
C ALA A 41 5.32 -7.29 -7.43
N LEU A 42 4.57 -6.64 -8.31
CA LEU A 42 4.82 -5.26 -8.75
C LEU A 42 4.66 -4.27 -7.59
N ILE A 43 3.64 -4.47 -6.74
CA ILE A 43 3.45 -3.64 -5.55
C ILE A 43 4.64 -3.79 -4.59
N LEU A 44 5.10 -5.04 -4.35
CA LEU A 44 6.27 -5.28 -3.52
C LEU A 44 7.52 -4.61 -4.10
N GLU A 45 7.79 -4.82 -5.39
CA GLU A 45 8.96 -4.25 -6.06
C GLU A 45 8.98 -2.72 -5.94
N PHE A 46 7.82 -2.08 -6.11
CA PHE A 46 7.68 -0.65 -5.90
C PHE A 46 7.98 -0.24 -4.45
N ILE A 47 7.42 -0.95 -3.47
CA ILE A 47 7.67 -0.66 -2.03
C ILE A 47 9.16 -0.81 -1.70
N GLU A 48 9.83 -1.83 -2.23
CA GLU A 48 11.26 -2.07 -2.00
C GLU A 48 12.15 -0.99 -2.64
N SER A 49 11.67 -0.30 -3.68
CA SER A 49 12.40 0.80 -4.30
C SER A 49 12.17 2.15 -3.62
N GLN A 50 11.23 2.24 -2.67
CA GLN A 50 10.94 3.48 -1.93
C GLN A 50 11.70 3.53 -0.60
N THR A 51 11.88 4.75 -0.09
CA THR A 51 12.27 5.00 1.31
C THR A 51 11.07 5.59 2.04
N TYR A 52 10.53 4.86 3.01
CA TYR A 52 9.39 5.30 3.82
C TYR A 52 9.83 5.60 5.25
N GLU A 53 9.48 6.78 5.76
CA GLU A 53 9.68 7.15 7.17
C GLU A 53 8.62 6.51 8.08
N PHE A 54 7.40 6.32 7.56
CA PHE A 54 6.26 5.70 8.24
C PHE A 54 5.57 4.73 7.30
N ILE A 55 4.74 3.84 7.85
CA ILE A 55 3.96 2.90 7.04
C ILE A 55 2.90 3.71 6.26
N PRO A 56 3.00 3.78 4.92
CA PRO A 56 2.05 4.54 4.12
C PRO A 56 0.67 3.86 4.11
N THR A 57 -0.39 4.64 3.86
CA THR A 57 -1.70 4.04 3.66
C THR A 57 -1.74 3.27 2.31
N PRO A 58 -2.68 2.33 2.12
CA PRO A 58 -2.82 1.66 0.84
C PRO A 58 -3.12 2.62 -0.33
N TYR A 59 -3.78 3.76 -0.06
CA TYR A 59 -4.06 4.76 -1.09
C TYR A 59 -2.79 5.54 -1.44
N ASP A 60 -1.95 5.90 -0.47
CA ASP A 60 -0.70 6.61 -0.72
C ASP A 60 0.25 5.80 -1.60
N ILE A 61 0.39 4.49 -1.34
CA ILE A 61 1.18 3.60 -2.21
C ILE A 61 0.61 3.60 -3.63
N ALA A 62 -0.71 3.48 -3.79
CA ALA A 62 -1.35 3.45 -5.11
C ALA A 62 -1.20 4.77 -5.86
N SER A 63 -1.31 5.91 -5.17
CA SER A 63 -1.06 7.25 -5.73
C SER A 63 0.38 7.37 -6.20
N ALA A 64 1.34 6.99 -5.36
CA ALA A 64 2.75 7.04 -5.70
C ALA A 64 3.09 6.11 -6.88
N MET A 65 2.51 4.91 -6.98
CA MET A 65 2.68 4.03 -8.14
C MET A 65 2.19 4.68 -9.44
N LYS A 66 1.05 5.38 -9.39
CA LYS A 66 0.49 6.09 -10.54
C LYS A 66 1.34 7.29 -10.93
N GLU A 67 1.72 8.11 -9.96
CA GLU A 67 2.56 9.30 -10.15
C GLU A 67 3.92 8.95 -10.78
N ASN A 68 4.52 7.83 -10.36
CA ASN A 68 5.77 7.30 -10.91
C ASN A 68 5.60 6.48 -12.20
N LYS A 69 4.39 6.41 -12.76
CA LYS A 69 4.07 5.65 -14.00
C LYS A 69 4.37 4.15 -13.92
N VAL A 70 4.47 3.58 -12.72
CA VAL A 70 4.63 2.14 -12.49
C VAL A 70 3.33 1.40 -12.78
N TRP A 71 2.18 2.01 -12.43
CA TRP A 71 0.85 1.51 -12.79
C TRP A 71 -0.10 2.69 -13.04
N ASP A 72 -0.14 3.17 -14.29
CA ASP A 72 -0.86 4.39 -14.68
C ASP A 72 -2.34 4.14 -14.99
N TYR A 73 -3.10 3.70 -13.99
CA TYR A 73 -4.55 3.47 -14.09
C TYR A 73 -5.36 4.40 -13.19
N GLU A 74 -6.67 4.50 -13.44
CA GLU A 74 -7.57 5.31 -12.62
C GLU A 74 -7.63 4.78 -11.17
N LEU A 75 -7.51 5.69 -10.20
CA LEU A 75 -7.69 5.40 -8.79
C LEU A 75 -9.17 5.55 -8.44
N SER A 76 -9.64 4.75 -7.48
CA SER A 76 -10.89 4.99 -6.75
C SER A 76 -10.80 6.31 -5.97
N SER A 77 -11.93 6.84 -5.50
CA SER A 77 -11.87 7.99 -4.59
C SER A 77 -11.00 7.68 -3.37
N PRO A 78 -10.20 8.65 -2.88
CA PRO A 78 -9.46 8.46 -1.64
C PRO A 78 -10.44 8.11 -0.51
N PRO A 79 -10.03 7.26 0.44
CA PRO A 79 -10.82 7.05 1.64
C PRO A 79 -11.07 8.40 2.33
N PRO A 80 -12.24 8.59 2.96
CA PRO A 80 -12.50 9.81 3.72
C PRO A 80 -11.37 10.00 4.72
N LYS A 81 -10.80 11.21 4.76
CA LYS A 81 -9.86 11.54 5.83
C LYS A 81 -10.61 11.36 7.13
N VAL A 82 -10.05 10.56 8.04
CA VAL A 82 -10.46 10.61 9.43
C VAL A 82 -10.05 12.00 9.87
N GLU A 83 -11.01 12.92 10.00
CA GLU A 83 -10.78 14.14 10.76
C GLU A 83 -10.44 13.64 12.16
N ASP A 84 -9.19 13.82 12.58
CA ASP A 84 -8.77 13.46 13.93
C ASP A 84 -9.78 14.09 14.91
N GLU A 85 -10.32 13.28 15.82
CA GLU A 85 -11.22 13.71 16.90
C GLU A 85 -10.48 14.58 17.95
N GLU A 86 -9.58 15.47 17.53
CA GLU A 86 -8.84 16.41 18.40
C GLU A 86 -9.43 17.83 18.42
N ASP A 87 -10.61 18.07 17.83
CA ASP A 87 -11.30 19.38 17.84
C ASP A 87 -12.71 19.33 18.49
N LEU A 88 -12.93 18.45 19.47
CA LEU A 88 -14.12 18.47 20.32
C LEU A 88 -13.76 18.71 21.79
N TYR A 89 -13.17 19.88 22.07
CA TYR A 89 -13.26 20.53 23.38
C TYR A 89 -14.08 21.82 23.25
N PHE A 90 -15.39 21.71 23.47
CA PHE A 90 -16.27 22.83 23.86
C PHE A 90 -16.98 22.49 25.17
#